data_AF-A0A7X1D4W6-F1
#
_entry.id   AF-A0A7X1D4W6-F1
#
_cell.length_a   1.000
_cell.length_b   1.000
_cell.length_c   1.000
_cell.angle_alpha   90.00
_cell.angle_beta   90.00
_cell.angle_gamma   90.00
#
_symmetry.space_group_name_H-M   'P 1'
#
loop_
_entity.id
_entity.type
_entity.pdbx_description
1 polymer ?
#
loop_
_entity_poly.entity_id
_entity_poly.type
_entity_poly.pdbx_seq_one_letter_code
_entity_poly.pdbx_strand_id
1 'polypeptide(L)' 'MSDKRAGYKVYKITYKQRFMGEIIVDSYERAVKDDNELRAVVSALYDDPCVFSVSSEEVTE' A
#
# COMPACT_ATOMS: atom_id res chain seq x y z
N MET A 1 30.38 4.21 -8.27
CA MET A 1 28.93 3.95 -8.37
C MET A 1 28.47 3.70 -6.95
N SER A 2 27.57 4.53 -6.41
CA SER A 2 27.24 4.50 -4.98
C SER A 2 26.44 3.25 -4.64
N ASP A 3 27.02 2.39 -3.80
CA ASP A 3 26.37 1.30 -3.07
C ASP A 3 25.24 1.85 -2.19
N LYS A 4 24.07 2.12 -2.77
CA LYS A 4 22.84 2.24 -2.00
C LYS A 4 22.31 0.82 -1.79
N ARG A 5 22.78 0.17 -0.73
CA ARG A 5 21.95 -0.81 -0.01
C ARG A 5 20.76 -0.03 0.56
N ALA A 6 19.79 0.31 -0.29
CA ALA A 6 18.52 0.84 0.18
C ALA A 6 17.79 -0.35 0.80
N GLY A 7 17.81 -0.41 2.13
CA GLY A 7 16.96 -1.33 2.87
C GLY A 7 15.52 -1.06 2.46
N TYR A 8 14.80 -2.12 2.10
CA TYR A 8 13.38 -2.01 1.84
C TYR A 8 12.69 -1.48 3.10
N LYS A 9 11.69 -0.62 2.93
CA LYS A 9 10.80 -0.20 4.00
C LYS A 9 9.52 -1.02 3.94
N VAL A 10 9.06 -1.49 5.07
CA VAL A 10 7.79 -2.22 5.16
C VAL A 10 6.68 -1.22 5.45
N TYR A 11 5.62 -1.26 4.65
CA TYR A 11 4.41 -0.48 4.89
C TYR A 11 3.23 -1.42 5.13
N LYS A 12 2.41 -1.09 6.12
CA LYS A 12 1.07 -1.64 6.26
C LYS A 12 0.13 -0.81 5.39
N ILE A 13 -0.39 -1.44 4.36
CA ILE A 13 -1.32 -0.84 3.41
C ILE A 13 -2.72 -1.28 3.82
N THR A 14 -3.58 -0.32 4.14
CA THR A 14 -4.98 -0.55 4.52
C THR A 14 -5.87 0.06 3.44
N TYR A 15 -6.88 -0.68 2.99
CA TYR A 15 -7.83 -0.19 2.02
C TYR A 15 -9.28 -0.47 2.43
N LYS A 16 -10.18 0.38 1.97
CA LYS A 16 -11.63 0.25 2.16
C LYS A 16 -12.30 0.09 0.80
N GLN A 17 -13.19 -0.90 0.71
CA GLN A 17 -13.94 -1.21 -0.49
C GLN A 17 -15.42 -1.39 -0.22
N ARG A 18 -16.26 -1.15 -1.22
CA ARG A 18 -17.69 -1.47 -1.19
C ARG A 18 -17.93 -2.83 -1.82
N PHE A 19 -18.49 -3.76 -1.06
CA PHE A 19 -18.80 -5.09 -1.56
C PHE A 19 -20.20 -5.49 -1.08
N MET A 20 -21.08 -5.83 -2.01
CA MET A 20 -22.48 -6.24 -1.72
C MET A 20 -23.26 -5.27 -0.82
N GLY A 21 -22.98 -3.97 -0.91
CA GLY A 21 -23.64 -2.94 -0.09
C GLY A 21 -23.00 -2.70 1.28
N GLU A 22 -21.96 -3.45 1.63
CA GLU A 22 -21.19 -3.30 2.86
C GLU A 22 -19.85 -2.61 2.59
N ILE A 23 -19.30 -1.99 3.63
CA ILE A 23 -17.93 -1.44 3.62
C ILE A 23 -17.02 -2.47 4.29
N ILE A 24 -16.10 -3.02 3.51
CA ILE A 24 -15.07 -3.94 4.00
C ILE A 24 -13.76 -3.17 4.12
N VAL A 25 -13.01 -3.46 5.19
CA VAL A 25 -11.67 -2.95 5.43
C VAL A 25 -10.72 -4.13 5.50
N ASP A 26 -9.63 -4.05 4.76
CA ASP A 26 -8.57 -5.06 4.78
C ASP A 26 -7.19 -4.39 4.77
N SER A 27 -6.15 -5.12 5.18
CA SER A 27 -4.79 -4.63 5.22
C SER A 27 -3.76 -5.71 4.96
N TYR A 28 -2.66 -5.34 4.31
CA TYR A 28 -1.51 -6.21 4.10
C TYR A 28 -0.20 -5.43 4.24
N GLU A 29 0.87 -6.15 4.59
CA GLU A 29 2.21 -5.59 4.65
C GLU A 29 2.94 -5.76 3.32
N ARG A 30 3.70 -4.76 2.93
CA ARG A 30 4.52 -4.80 1.72
C ARG A 30 5.84 -4.07 1.91
N ALA A 31 6.91 -4.76 1.56
CA ALA A 31 8.24 -4.16 1.43
C ALA A 31 8.34 -3.39 0.11
N VAL A 32 8.78 -2.13 0.17
CA VAL A 32 8.99 -1.25 -0.98
C VAL A 32 10.40 -0.68 -0.96
N LYS A 33 11.00 -0.49 -2.14
CA LYS A 33 12.36 0.04 -2.30
C LYS A 33 12.43 1.55 -2.14
N ASP A 34 11.37 2.23 -2.58
CA ASP A 34 11.27 3.68 -2.59
C ASP A 34 9.81 4.15 -2.63
N ASP A 35 9.62 5.46 -2.52
CA ASP A 35 8.30 6.11 -2.53
C ASP A 35 7.56 5.93 -3.87
N ASN A 36 8.27 5.71 -4.99
CA ASN A 36 7.62 5.50 -6.27
C ASN A 36 6.97 4.11 -6.31
N GLU A 37 7.63 3.10 -5.76
CA GLU A 37 7.05 1.77 -5.59
C GLU A 37 5.82 1.84 -4.66
N LEU A 38 5.90 2.57 -3.53
CA LEU A 38 4.75 2.76 -2.65
C LEU A 38 3.56 3.41 -3.38
N ARG A 39 3.79 4.48 -4.15
CA ARG A 39 2.76 5.15 -4.96
C ARG A 39 2.15 4.23 -6.01
N ALA A 40 2.97 3.40 -6.67
CA ALA A 40 2.49 2.44 -7.66
C ALA A 40 1.55 1.41 -7.02
N VAL A 41 1.88 0.92 -5.82
CA VAL A 41 1.04 -0.02 -5.08
C VAL A 41 -0.30 0.61 -4.67
N VAL A 42 -0.25 1.83 -4.12
CA VAL A 42 -1.46 2.57 -3.75
C VAL A 42 -2.33 2.84 -4.97
N SER A 43 -1.73 3.24 -6.10
CA SER A 43 -2.46 3.48 -7.35
C SER A 43 -3.13 2.22 -7.87
N ALA A 44 -2.44 1.07 -7.83
CA ALA A 44 -2.98 -0.20 -8.30
C ALA A 44 -4.22 -0.66 -7.50
N LEU A 45 -4.32 -0.30 -6.22
CA LEU A 45 -5.53 -0.58 -5.43
C LEU A 45 -6.73 0.25 -5.89
N TYR A 46 -6.50 1.48 -6.37
CA TYR A 46 -7.55 2.34 -6.92
C TYR A 46 -7.99 1.94 -8.34
N ASP A 47 -7.29 1.01 -9.00
CA ASP A 47 -7.75 0.44 -10.27
C ASP A 47 -9.02 -0.42 -10.07
N ASP A 48 -9.27 -0.92 -8.85
CA ASP A 48 -10.55 -1.51 -8.48
C ASP A 48 -11.58 -0.40 -8.17
N PRO A 49 -12.67 -0.28 -8.95
CA PRO A 49 -13.70 0.74 -8.74
C PRO A 49 -14.46 0.59 -7.41
N CYS A 50 -14.35 -0.55 -6.74
CA CYS A 50 -14.95 -0.79 -5.44
C CYS A 50 -14.12 -0.16 -4.31
N VAL A 51 -12.82 0.04 -4.52
CA VAL A 51 -11.90 0.66 -3.55
C VAL A 51 -12.07 2.18 -3.59
N PHE A 52 -12.31 2.79 -2.44
CA PHE A 52 -12.54 4.24 -2.34
C PHE A 52 -11.64 4.94 -1.33
N SER A 53 -10.85 4.20 -0.56
CA SER A 53 -9.89 4.76 0.40
C SER A 53 -8.72 3.80 0.58
N VAL A 54 -7.51 4.32 0.47
CA VAL A 54 -6.26 3.59 0.71
C VAL A 54 -5.38 4.46 1.62
N SER A 55 -4.74 3.85 2.62
CA SER A 55 -3.76 4.48 3.49
C SER A 55 -2.56 3.56 3.69
N SER A 56 -1.38 4.14 3.85
CA SER A 56 -0.14 3.42 4.12
C SER A 56 0.53 3.96 5.37
N GLU A 57 0.98 3.07 6.24
CA GLU A 57 1.74 3.39 7.45
C GLU A 57 3.06 2.62 7.42
N GLU A 58 4.20 3.30 7.64
CA GLU A 58 5.50 2.63 7.72
C GLU A 58 5.55 1.79 9.00
N VAL A 59 5.83 0.49 8.86
CA VAL A 59 6.01 -0.42 9.99
C VAL A 59 7.49 -0.49 10.29
N THR A 60 7.93 0.24 11.31
CA THR A 60 9.23 0.04 11.93
C THR A 60 9.13 -1.12 12.92
N GLU A 61 9.89 -2.19 12.70
CA GLU A 61 10.14 -3.23 13.73
C GLU A 61 10.73 -2.63 15.01
#